data_AF-A0A938NQ22-F1
#
_entry.id   AF-A0A938NQ22-F1
#
_cell.length_a   1.000
_cell.length_b   1.000
_cell.length_c   1.000
_cell.angle_alpha   90.00
_cell.angle_beta   90.00
_cell.angle_gamma   90.00
#
_symmetry.space_group_name_H-M   'P 1'
#
loop_
_entity.id
_entity.type
_entity.pdbx_description
1 polymer ?
#
loop_
_entity_poly.entity_id
_entity_poly.type
_entity_poly.pdbx_seq_one_letter_code
_entity_poly.pdbx_strand_id
1 'polypeptide(L)'
;MARYPNRDAIYHAAGVFRDRCLSGTGALNWSGTSPWTEGSLTYLWQAFVEHPDISKRTFFEKLKDQLAGANDDVLKVAVDILSFYYLYPDQMTAASKVTRLKEVAGWNGLTGSLDLATVQAAYATSGIGHPGTYYNTGLPWNFSFLIGLGRSLLGQPDTKFIASTLESVTTDVMAAVSSSSTALMRNVSMHLLLPDDFERIGTDSHKKRVLEAFPQYDPRVGSIDSRLRAVRTGLGKELGRPDFDFYEPMIKSRWAPAIEGDSSDSDPMRRVWIEKTLVSGRPDRMHGEHALGKALWSPQRSRGNADIYRTMREVELGDVVLHLTDNDGFTAVSEVAGQADDTFMGVPGTEWGNQPGYRIQLKNCQNLEPPLNRSVFFASPFKEQLLACLAETDAKLFYSSEPALNQGAYLTEAPPALVSILNAAYHSIANRDLLDGFDRVDISLPMPPPVVTAADFAAACQDFTSALQKCGLSFGSRHDDLVRS
;
A
#
# COMPACT_ATOMS: atom_id res chain seq x y z
N MET A 1 24.50 4.62 9.16
CA MET A 1 24.05 4.94 7.79
C MET A 1 22.67 4.34 7.61
N ALA A 2 21.79 4.89 6.77
CA ALA A 2 20.44 4.36 6.57
C ALA A 2 20.38 3.22 5.53
N ARG A 3 21.53 2.67 5.15
CA ARG A 3 21.67 1.58 4.17
C ARG A 3 21.10 0.27 4.73
N TYR A 4 20.36 -0.44 3.88
CA TYR A 4 19.85 -1.77 4.21
C TYR A 4 20.99 -2.79 4.21
N PRO A 5 21.18 -3.58 5.29
CA PRO A 5 22.25 -4.56 5.34
C PRO A 5 22.21 -5.57 4.19
N ASN A 6 23.38 -5.98 3.71
CA ASN A 6 23.54 -6.96 2.63
C ASN A 6 22.87 -6.54 1.31
N ARG A 7 22.80 -5.24 1.02
CA ARG A 7 22.29 -4.66 -0.25
C ARG A 7 23.30 -3.74 -0.93
N ASP A 8 24.59 -3.92 -0.69
CA ASP A 8 25.64 -3.07 -1.26
C ASP A 8 25.59 -3.01 -2.80
N ALA A 9 25.22 -4.10 -3.45
CA ALA A 9 25.05 -4.16 -4.90
C ALA A 9 23.93 -3.23 -5.41
N ILE A 10 22.84 -3.03 -4.64
CA ILE A 10 21.80 -2.05 -4.98
C ILE A 10 22.36 -0.64 -4.90
N TYR A 11 23.04 -0.30 -3.81
CA TYR A 11 23.60 1.05 -3.65
C TYR A 11 24.72 1.33 -4.64
N HIS A 12 25.48 0.31 -5.05
CA HIS A 12 26.43 0.41 -6.14
C HIS A 12 25.73 0.71 -7.47
N ALA A 13 24.68 -0.03 -7.84
CA ALA A 13 23.92 0.22 -9.05
C ALA A 13 23.26 1.63 -9.05
N ALA A 14 22.70 2.05 -7.91
CA ALA A 14 22.15 3.40 -7.75
C ALA A 14 23.22 4.49 -7.87
N GLY A 15 24.42 4.27 -7.32
CA GLY A 15 25.56 5.16 -7.47
C GLY A 15 26.04 5.25 -8.92
N VAL A 16 26.13 4.14 -9.64
CA VAL A 16 26.46 4.13 -11.08
C VAL A 16 25.41 4.90 -11.88
N PHE A 17 24.12 4.70 -11.59
CA PHE A 17 23.04 5.47 -12.21
C PHE A 17 23.19 6.97 -11.91
N ARG A 18 23.39 7.34 -10.66
CA ARG A 18 23.63 8.74 -10.26
C ARG A 18 24.79 9.35 -11.04
N ASP A 19 25.96 8.74 -10.98
CA ASP A 19 27.21 9.32 -11.46
C ASP A 19 27.28 9.34 -13.00
N ARG A 20 26.77 8.30 -13.66
CA ARG A 20 26.84 8.17 -15.13
C ARG A 20 25.65 8.78 -15.85
N CYS A 21 24.43 8.57 -15.35
CA CYS A 21 23.20 8.93 -16.02
C CYS A 21 22.69 10.31 -15.62
N LEU A 22 22.69 10.63 -14.32
CA LEU A 22 22.17 11.91 -13.83
C LEU A 22 23.26 13.00 -13.84
N SER A 23 24.42 12.76 -13.25
CA SER A 23 25.52 13.75 -13.23
C SER A 23 26.30 13.84 -14.54
N GLY A 24 26.17 12.81 -15.39
CA GLY A 24 26.90 12.69 -16.65
C GLY A 24 25.96 12.53 -17.84
N THR A 25 26.52 12.11 -18.97
CA THR A 25 25.76 11.76 -20.18
C THR A 25 25.85 10.28 -20.52
N GLY A 26 26.50 9.48 -19.68
CA GLY A 26 26.75 8.05 -19.87
C GLY A 26 25.51 7.19 -19.64
N ALA A 27 25.71 5.90 -19.40
CA ALA A 27 24.63 4.93 -19.24
C ALA A 27 24.89 3.95 -18.09
N LEU A 28 23.81 3.35 -17.58
CA LEU A 28 23.87 2.30 -16.58
C LEU A 28 24.18 0.93 -17.23
N ASN A 29 23.48 0.59 -18.32
CA ASN A 29 23.57 -0.74 -18.94
C ASN A 29 24.29 -0.76 -20.31
N TRP A 30 24.88 0.36 -20.73
CA TRP A 30 25.37 0.56 -22.09
C TRP A 30 26.78 1.18 -22.12
N SER A 31 27.78 0.38 -21.74
CA SER A 31 29.18 0.81 -21.65
C SER A 31 29.69 1.47 -22.95
N GLY A 32 30.35 2.61 -22.82
CA GLY A 32 30.93 3.35 -23.96
C GLY A 32 29.94 4.18 -24.78
N THR A 33 28.68 4.28 -24.35
CA THR A 33 27.67 5.11 -24.99
C THR A 33 27.28 6.30 -24.12
N SER A 34 26.70 7.33 -24.73
CA SER A 34 26.21 8.53 -24.02
C SER A 34 24.73 8.86 -24.32
N PRO A 35 23.79 7.96 -24.00
CA PRO A 35 22.39 8.10 -24.39
C PRO A 35 21.62 9.10 -23.53
N TRP A 36 22.11 9.41 -22.32
CA TRP A 36 21.52 10.40 -21.42
C TRP A 36 21.86 11.81 -21.91
N THR A 37 20.95 12.36 -22.70
CA THR A 37 21.05 13.71 -23.27
C THR A 37 19.75 14.48 -23.04
N GLU A 38 19.81 15.80 -23.16
CA GLU A 38 18.61 16.65 -23.11
C GLU A 38 17.62 16.24 -24.21
N GLY A 39 18.10 15.90 -25.40
CA GLY A 39 17.27 15.44 -26.52
C GLY A 39 16.54 14.13 -26.19
N SER A 40 17.24 13.13 -25.66
CA SER A 40 16.64 11.83 -25.31
C SER A 40 15.56 11.98 -24.23
N LEU A 41 15.84 12.75 -23.18
CA LEU A 41 14.90 12.97 -22.08
C LEU A 41 13.71 13.85 -22.51
N THR A 42 13.94 14.85 -23.37
CA THR A 42 12.85 15.67 -23.94
C THR A 42 11.93 14.83 -24.80
N TYR A 43 12.49 13.95 -25.65
CA TYR A 43 11.69 13.02 -26.44
C TYR A 43 10.87 12.09 -25.55
N LEU A 44 11.48 11.45 -24.54
CA LEU A 44 10.76 10.60 -23.59
C LEU A 44 9.62 11.34 -22.89
N TRP A 45 9.88 12.57 -22.46
CA TRP A 45 8.87 13.40 -21.81
C TRP A 45 7.70 13.72 -22.74
N GLN A 46 7.98 14.18 -23.96
CA GLN A 46 6.94 14.49 -24.95
C GLN A 46 6.14 13.25 -25.35
N ALA A 47 6.82 12.14 -25.63
CA ALA A 47 6.18 10.91 -26.11
C ALA A 47 5.36 10.21 -25.03
N PHE A 48 5.84 10.20 -23.78
CA PHE A 48 5.23 9.41 -22.71
C PHE A 48 4.39 10.26 -21.74
N VAL A 49 4.90 11.41 -21.31
CA VAL A 49 4.29 12.24 -20.26
C VAL A 49 3.27 13.22 -20.83
N GLU A 50 3.60 13.91 -21.92
CA GLU A 50 2.71 14.91 -22.54
C GLU A 50 1.67 14.28 -23.47
N HIS A 51 1.96 13.10 -24.04
CA HIS A 51 1.04 12.33 -24.88
C HIS A 51 0.74 10.94 -24.29
N PRO A 52 0.09 10.87 -23.11
CA PRO A 52 -0.17 9.60 -22.44
C PRO A 52 -1.18 8.74 -23.21
N ASP A 53 -0.89 7.45 -23.36
CA ASP A 53 -1.88 6.48 -23.80
C ASP A 53 -2.84 6.13 -22.64
N ILE A 54 -4.08 6.64 -22.73
CA ILE A 54 -5.14 6.45 -21.73
C ILE A 54 -5.95 5.14 -21.91
N SER A 55 -5.56 4.27 -22.83
CA SER A 55 -6.22 2.97 -23.06
C SER A 55 -6.08 2.02 -21.86
N LYS A 56 -6.75 0.87 -21.91
CA LYS A 56 -6.65 -0.17 -20.85
C LYS A 56 -5.47 -1.14 -21.04
N ARG A 57 -4.61 -0.89 -22.03
CA ARG A 57 -3.44 -1.73 -22.32
C ARG A 57 -2.42 -1.68 -21.18
N THR A 58 -1.55 -2.68 -21.13
CA THR A 58 -0.49 -2.73 -20.12
C THR A 58 0.52 -1.59 -20.33
N PHE A 59 1.25 -1.22 -19.28
CA PHE A 59 2.29 -0.19 -19.35
C PHE A 59 3.30 -0.45 -20.49
N PHE A 60 3.78 -1.68 -20.65
CA PHE A 60 4.79 -2.01 -21.65
C PHE A 60 4.25 -1.94 -23.08
N GLU A 61 3.00 -2.36 -23.32
CA GLU A 61 2.36 -2.21 -24.64
C GLU A 61 2.24 -0.74 -25.02
N LYS A 62 1.81 0.11 -24.07
CA LYS A 62 1.70 1.55 -24.28
C LYS A 62 3.05 2.20 -24.53
N LEU A 63 4.03 1.91 -23.67
CA LEU A 63 5.37 2.46 -23.79
C LEU A 63 6.01 2.07 -25.12
N LYS A 64 5.83 0.82 -25.58
CA LYS A 64 6.34 0.36 -26.87
C LYS A 64 5.80 1.19 -28.03
N ASP A 65 4.50 1.42 -28.05
CA ASP A 65 3.85 2.20 -29.12
C ASP A 65 4.25 3.68 -29.05
N GLN A 66 4.26 4.26 -27.85
CA GLN A 66 4.67 5.65 -27.63
C GLN A 66 6.14 5.88 -28.03
N LEU A 67 6.99 4.85 -27.94
CA LEU A 67 8.40 4.89 -28.34
C LEU A 67 8.67 4.25 -29.72
N ALA A 68 7.66 3.97 -30.54
CA ALA A 68 7.85 3.32 -31.84
C ALA A 68 8.76 4.12 -32.80
N GLY A 69 8.76 5.46 -32.69
CA GLY A 69 9.62 6.36 -33.47
C GLY A 69 10.90 6.78 -32.75
N ALA A 70 11.19 6.22 -31.57
CA ALA A 70 12.36 6.57 -30.78
C ALA A 70 13.66 6.06 -31.43
N ASN A 71 14.74 6.83 -31.28
CA ASN A 71 16.07 6.34 -31.63
C ASN A 71 16.63 5.41 -30.52
N ASP A 72 17.77 4.77 -30.79
CA ASP A 72 18.42 3.85 -29.85
C ASP A 72 18.70 4.50 -28.48
N ASP A 73 19.12 5.77 -28.45
CA ASP A 73 19.49 6.45 -27.21
C ASP A 73 18.28 6.65 -26.28
N VAL A 74 17.13 7.02 -26.83
CA VAL A 74 15.87 7.13 -26.09
C VAL A 74 15.48 5.78 -25.46
N LEU A 75 15.58 4.70 -26.23
CA LEU A 75 15.29 3.35 -25.73
C LEU A 75 16.31 2.89 -24.67
N LYS A 76 17.59 3.21 -24.84
CA LYS A 76 18.64 2.94 -23.83
C LYS A 76 18.34 3.66 -22.51
N VAL A 77 17.93 4.93 -22.56
CA VAL A 77 17.51 5.70 -21.37
C VAL A 77 16.28 5.06 -20.72
N ALA A 78 15.29 4.62 -21.49
CA ALA A 78 14.12 3.93 -20.95
C ALA A 78 14.49 2.64 -20.19
N VAL A 79 15.43 1.85 -20.72
CA VAL A 79 15.96 0.65 -20.05
C VAL A 79 16.71 1.02 -18.76
N ASP A 80 17.53 2.07 -18.77
CA ASP A 80 18.25 2.55 -17.58
C ASP A 80 17.29 3.04 -16.48
N ILE A 81 16.23 3.77 -16.84
CA ILE A 81 15.19 4.22 -15.90
C ILE A 81 14.47 3.03 -15.25
N LEU A 82 14.04 2.04 -16.04
CA LEU A 82 13.40 0.84 -15.52
C LEU A 82 14.36 0.02 -14.66
N SER A 83 15.65 0.03 -15.01
CA SER A 83 16.68 -0.63 -14.21
C SER A 83 16.80 -0.01 -12.82
N PHE A 84 16.81 1.32 -12.74
CA PHE A 84 16.80 2.03 -11.46
C PHE A 84 15.51 1.78 -10.66
N TYR A 85 14.34 1.83 -11.32
CA TYR A 85 13.05 1.53 -10.70
C TYR A 85 13.04 0.15 -10.00
N TYR A 86 13.58 -0.88 -10.65
CA TYR A 86 13.60 -2.24 -10.13
C TYR A 86 14.60 -2.50 -8.99
N LEU A 87 15.41 -1.51 -8.59
CA LEU A 87 16.25 -1.60 -7.39
C LEU A 87 15.42 -1.64 -6.11
N TYR A 88 14.25 -1.00 -6.09
CA TYR A 88 13.40 -0.93 -4.90
C TYR A 88 12.59 -2.19 -4.60
N PRO A 89 11.72 -2.69 -5.49
CA PRO A 89 10.72 -3.70 -5.14
C PRO A 89 11.34 -5.07 -4.83
N ASP A 90 10.97 -5.67 -3.69
CA ASP A 90 11.45 -6.99 -3.26
C ASP A 90 10.57 -8.17 -3.70
N GLN A 91 9.30 -7.93 -4.03
CA GLN A 91 8.35 -8.97 -4.45
C GLN A 91 8.65 -9.56 -5.84
N MET A 92 9.38 -8.83 -6.69
CA MET A 92 9.66 -9.25 -8.06
C MET A 92 11.00 -9.99 -8.14
N THR A 93 10.99 -11.19 -8.74
CA THR A 93 12.21 -11.99 -8.88
C THR A 93 13.25 -11.29 -9.77
N ALA A 94 14.54 -11.56 -9.52
CA ALA A 94 15.64 -11.05 -10.33
C ALA A 94 15.48 -11.43 -11.82
N ALA A 95 15.05 -12.66 -12.10
CA ALA A 95 14.80 -13.15 -13.45
C ALA A 95 13.67 -12.36 -14.13
N SER A 96 12.56 -12.12 -13.44
CA SER A 96 11.47 -11.31 -13.96
C SER A 96 11.92 -9.88 -14.29
N LYS A 97 12.72 -9.25 -13.43
CA LYS A 97 13.26 -7.89 -13.65
C LYS A 97 14.10 -7.86 -14.92
N VAL A 98 15.04 -8.80 -15.06
CA VAL A 98 15.90 -8.94 -16.26
C VAL A 98 15.08 -9.19 -17.53
N THR A 99 14.06 -10.05 -17.47
CA THR A 99 13.18 -10.33 -18.61
C THR A 99 12.49 -9.05 -19.11
N ARG A 100 12.01 -8.18 -18.21
CA ARG A 100 11.42 -6.90 -18.60
C ARG A 100 12.42 -5.94 -19.23
N LEU A 101 13.65 -5.86 -18.71
CA LEU A 101 14.69 -5.03 -19.32
C LEU A 101 15.05 -5.52 -20.72
N LYS A 102 15.18 -6.84 -20.91
CA LYS A 102 15.43 -7.45 -22.22
C LYS A 102 14.27 -7.27 -23.19
N GLU A 103 13.04 -7.29 -22.71
CA GLU A 103 11.85 -7.00 -23.52
C GLU A 103 11.93 -5.61 -24.14
N VAL A 104 12.20 -4.58 -23.32
CA VAL A 104 12.32 -3.18 -23.78
C VAL A 104 13.54 -3.00 -24.69
N ALA A 105 14.69 -3.61 -24.33
CA ALA A 105 15.89 -3.59 -25.15
C ALA A 105 15.71 -4.30 -26.51
N GLY A 106 14.71 -5.17 -26.66
CA GLY A 106 14.38 -5.84 -27.92
C GLY A 106 13.47 -5.02 -28.85
N TRP A 107 13.06 -3.82 -28.46
CA TRP A 107 12.21 -2.97 -29.29
C TRP A 107 12.99 -2.26 -30.40
N ASN A 108 12.33 -2.04 -31.53
CA ASN A 108 12.78 -1.25 -32.68
C ASN A 108 14.19 -1.57 -33.23
N GLY A 109 14.70 -2.79 -32.97
CA GLY A 109 16.01 -3.22 -33.47
C GLY A 109 17.20 -2.51 -32.82
N LEU A 110 17.04 -2.06 -31.56
CA LEU A 110 18.06 -1.34 -30.79
C LEU A 110 19.44 -2.02 -30.91
N THR A 111 20.45 -1.20 -31.20
CA THR A 111 21.83 -1.65 -31.37
C THR A 111 22.71 -1.36 -30.14
N GLY A 112 23.69 -2.23 -29.92
CA GLY A 112 24.62 -2.15 -28.80
C GLY A 112 24.56 -3.37 -27.89
N SER A 113 25.64 -3.62 -27.15
CA SER A 113 25.71 -4.72 -26.19
C SER A 113 25.03 -4.30 -24.89
N LEU A 114 23.88 -4.87 -24.60
CA LEU A 114 23.22 -4.72 -23.30
C LEU A 114 24.05 -5.43 -22.22
N ASP A 115 24.61 -4.68 -21.29
CA ASP A 115 25.36 -5.18 -20.14
C ASP A 115 24.54 -4.99 -18.86
N LEU A 116 23.97 -6.09 -18.35
CA LEU A 116 23.16 -6.08 -17.14
C LEU A 116 23.94 -6.49 -15.89
N ALA A 117 25.27 -6.67 -15.95
CA ALA A 117 26.04 -7.24 -14.84
C ALA A 117 25.82 -6.49 -13.52
N THR A 118 25.89 -5.16 -13.55
CA THR A 118 25.68 -4.27 -12.39
C THR A 118 24.31 -4.48 -11.76
N VAL A 119 23.25 -4.48 -12.57
CA VAL A 119 21.86 -4.56 -12.06
C VAL A 119 21.46 -5.99 -11.72
N GLN A 120 22.02 -7.00 -12.40
CA GLN A 120 21.84 -8.41 -12.03
C GLN A 120 22.43 -8.72 -10.65
N ALA A 121 23.62 -8.20 -10.36
CA ALA A 121 24.21 -8.29 -9.03
C ALA A 121 23.32 -7.64 -7.97
N ALA A 122 22.74 -6.47 -8.27
CA ALA A 122 21.79 -5.80 -7.39
C ALA A 122 20.52 -6.63 -7.17
N TYR A 123 19.88 -7.10 -8.24
CA TYR A 123 18.62 -7.86 -8.15
C TYR A 123 18.78 -9.22 -7.46
N ALA A 124 19.96 -9.82 -7.52
CA ALA A 124 20.27 -11.06 -6.81
C ALA A 124 20.17 -10.90 -5.28
N THR A 125 20.29 -9.67 -4.77
CA THR A 125 20.16 -9.38 -3.33
C THR A 125 18.71 -9.14 -2.89
N SER A 126 17.71 -9.32 -3.76
CA SER A 126 16.34 -8.82 -3.56
C SER A 126 16.26 -7.29 -3.54
N GLY A 127 15.07 -6.73 -3.42
CA GLY A 127 14.85 -5.28 -3.30
C GLY A 127 15.20 -4.71 -1.92
N ILE A 128 15.01 -3.40 -1.78
CA ILE A 128 15.18 -2.65 -0.53
C ILE A 128 13.84 -2.17 0.04
N GLY A 129 12.70 -2.65 -0.46
CA GLY A 129 11.41 -2.37 0.15
C GLY A 129 10.27 -3.13 -0.49
N HIS A 130 9.22 -3.28 0.29
CA HIS A 130 7.98 -3.91 -0.13
C HIS A 130 7.06 -2.86 -0.75
N PRO A 131 6.80 -2.92 -2.07
CA PRO A 131 5.89 -1.98 -2.71
C PRO A 131 4.43 -2.35 -2.40
N GLY A 132 3.61 -1.36 -2.04
CA GLY A 132 2.16 -1.52 -2.01
C GLY A 132 1.54 -1.54 -3.41
N THR A 133 0.24 -1.86 -3.49
CA THR A 133 -0.51 -1.94 -4.76
C THR A 133 -0.40 -0.64 -5.57
N TYR A 134 -0.45 0.52 -4.90
CA TYR A 134 -0.26 1.83 -5.53
C TYR A 134 1.08 2.00 -6.24
N TYR A 135 2.18 1.48 -5.70
CA TYR A 135 3.49 1.57 -6.36
C TYR A 135 3.58 0.63 -7.56
N ASN A 136 3.06 -0.59 -7.42
CA ASN A 136 3.09 -1.61 -8.47
C ASN A 136 2.20 -1.22 -9.67
N THR A 137 0.99 -0.70 -9.39
CA THR A 137 0.06 -0.20 -10.42
C THR A 137 0.44 1.20 -10.92
N GLY A 138 1.21 1.95 -10.14
CA GLY A 138 1.68 3.30 -10.46
C GLY A 138 2.96 3.36 -11.28
N LEU A 139 3.44 2.25 -11.87
CA LEU A 139 4.63 2.22 -12.72
C LEU A 139 4.65 3.35 -13.79
N PRO A 140 3.56 3.67 -14.52
CA PRO A 140 3.56 4.81 -15.43
C PRO A 140 3.98 6.13 -14.76
N TRP A 141 3.44 6.43 -13.57
CA TRP A 141 3.74 7.65 -12.83
C TRP A 141 5.16 7.66 -12.27
N ASN A 142 5.63 6.51 -11.79
CA ASN A 142 7.00 6.34 -11.31
C ASN A 142 8.01 6.52 -12.45
N PHE A 143 7.69 6.01 -13.65
CA PHE A 143 8.49 6.21 -14.84
C PHE A 143 8.52 7.69 -15.26
N SER A 144 7.37 8.38 -15.29
CA SER A 144 7.30 9.83 -15.53
C SER A 144 8.12 10.64 -14.53
N PHE A 145 8.05 10.29 -13.24
CA PHE A 145 8.85 10.92 -12.19
C PHE A 145 10.36 10.75 -12.46
N LEU A 146 10.80 9.55 -12.84
CA LEU A 146 12.22 9.30 -13.12
C LEU A 146 12.72 9.97 -14.40
N ILE A 147 11.87 10.15 -15.43
CA ILE A 147 12.20 11.00 -16.59
C ILE A 147 12.39 12.45 -16.11
N GLY A 148 11.46 12.98 -15.32
CA GLY A 148 11.54 14.33 -14.78
C GLY A 148 12.79 14.55 -13.93
N LEU A 149 13.13 13.58 -13.09
CA LEU A 149 14.35 13.59 -12.29
C LEU A 149 15.61 13.64 -13.17
N GLY A 150 15.63 12.85 -14.25
CA GLY A 150 16.66 12.92 -15.28
C GLY A 150 16.79 14.32 -15.86
N ARG A 151 15.67 14.94 -16.29
CA ARG A 151 15.67 16.29 -16.88
C ARG A 151 16.19 17.36 -15.92
N SER A 152 15.88 17.24 -14.63
CA SER A 152 16.30 18.22 -13.63
C SER A 152 17.76 18.06 -13.19
N LEU A 153 18.31 16.85 -13.26
CA LEU A 153 19.65 16.55 -12.75
C LEU A 153 20.71 16.35 -13.83
N LEU A 154 20.33 16.14 -15.10
CA LEU A 154 21.26 15.85 -16.19
C LEU A 154 22.43 16.86 -16.25
N GLY A 155 23.65 16.35 -16.14
CA GLY A 155 24.87 17.14 -16.29
C GLY A 155 25.07 18.19 -15.20
N GLN A 156 24.28 18.14 -14.13
CA GLN A 156 24.43 19.06 -13.01
C GLN A 156 25.66 18.69 -12.16
N PRO A 157 26.35 19.68 -11.57
CA PRO A 157 27.46 19.42 -10.66
C PRO A 157 27.00 18.65 -9.42
N ASP A 158 27.96 18.01 -8.73
CA ASP A 158 27.74 17.25 -7.49
C ASP A 158 27.00 18.05 -6.40
N THR A 159 27.02 19.38 -6.47
CA THR A 159 26.25 20.26 -5.57
C THR A 159 24.73 20.07 -5.66
N LYS A 160 24.20 19.43 -6.72
CA LYS A 160 22.78 19.01 -6.77
C LYS A 160 22.51 17.72 -5.99
N PHE A 161 23.54 16.93 -5.67
CA PHE A 161 23.45 15.72 -4.87
C PHE A 161 23.81 15.98 -3.41
N ILE A 162 23.24 17.04 -2.85
CA ILE A 162 23.14 17.27 -1.41
C ILE A 162 21.67 17.24 -1.00
N ALA A 163 21.39 16.84 0.23
CA ALA A 163 20.02 16.56 0.68
C ALA A 163 19.02 17.68 0.40
N SER A 164 19.30 18.92 0.79
CA SER A 164 18.39 20.05 0.61
C SER A 164 18.07 20.35 -0.86
N THR A 165 19.07 20.20 -1.74
CA THR A 165 18.88 20.44 -3.17
C THR A 165 18.09 19.31 -3.82
N LEU A 166 18.35 18.05 -3.44
CA LEU A 166 17.58 16.92 -3.93
C LEU A 166 16.12 16.96 -3.46
N GLU A 167 15.86 17.41 -2.23
CA GLU A 167 14.50 17.65 -1.73
C GLU A 167 13.76 18.69 -2.60
N SER A 168 14.41 19.80 -2.95
CA SER A 168 13.83 20.83 -3.81
C SER A 168 13.57 20.30 -5.21
N VAL A 169 14.56 19.66 -5.84
CA VAL A 169 14.44 19.11 -7.20
C VAL A 169 13.28 18.10 -7.29
N THR A 170 13.21 17.17 -6.34
CA THR A 170 12.15 16.15 -6.36
C THR A 170 10.76 16.74 -6.10
N THR A 171 10.66 17.85 -5.37
CA THR A 171 9.40 18.60 -5.19
C THR A 171 8.93 19.21 -6.50
N ASP A 172 9.83 19.86 -7.24
CA ASP A 172 9.51 20.45 -8.55
C ASP A 172 9.10 19.38 -9.56
N VAL A 173 9.79 18.23 -9.57
CA VAL A 173 9.43 17.09 -10.43
C VAL A 173 8.06 16.51 -10.09
N MET A 174 7.74 16.37 -8.79
CA MET A 174 6.41 15.91 -8.38
C MET A 174 5.30 16.87 -8.86
N ALA A 175 5.53 18.18 -8.75
CA ALA A 175 4.58 19.18 -9.24
C ALA A 175 4.38 19.07 -10.77
N ALA A 176 5.46 18.84 -11.53
CA ALA A 176 5.40 18.67 -12.98
C ALA A 176 4.63 17.42 -13.43
N VAL A 177 4.73 16.29 -12.70
CA VAL A 177 3.99 15.06 -13.04
C VAL A 177 2.54 15.09 -12.55
N SER A 178 2.22 15.92 -11.55
CA SER A 178 0.85 16.16 -11.06
C SER A 178 0.08 14.88 -10.64
N SER A 179 0.75 13.94 -9.98
CA SER A 179 0.13 12.71 -9.46
C SER A 179 0.60 12.36 -8.06
N SER A 180 -0.35 12.04 -7.16
CA SER A 180 -0.08 11.56 -5.80
C SER A 180 0.63 10.20 -5.78
N SER A 181 0.59 9.44 -6.88
CA SER A 181 1.25 8.13 -7.00
C SER A 181 2.78 8.21 -7.06
N THR A 182 3.36 9.42 -7.12
CA THR A 182 4.82 9.64 -7.21
C THR A 182 5.52 9.77 -5.86
N ALA A 183 4.80 9.99 -4.76
CA ALA A 183 5.38 10.29 -3.45
C ALA A 183 6.31 9.18 -2.95
N LEU A 184 5.93 7.90 -3.15
CA LEU A 184 6.77 6.77 -2.77
C LEU A 184 8.06 6.73 -3.61
N MET A 185 7.95 6.87 -4.94
CA MET A 185 9.11 6.88 -5.82
C MET A 185 10.04 8.07 -5.54
N ARG A 186 9.50 9.23 -5.14
CA ARG A 186 10.31 10.35 -4.64
C ARG A 186 11.17 9.91 -3.45
N ASN A 187 10.54 9.39 -2.41
CA ASN A 187 11.24 8.98 -1.19
C ASN A 187 12.29 7.89 -1.45
N VAL A 188 11.94 6.91 -2.28
CA VAL A 188 12.84 5.84 -2.72
C VAL A 188 14.01 6.38 -3.52
N SER A 189 13.78 7.31 -4.45
CA SER A 189 14.85 7.90 -5.26
C SER A 189 15.83 8.69 -4.41
N MET A 190 15.33 9.49 -3.45
CA MET A 190 16.21 10.23 -2.52
C MET A 190 17.08 9.28 -1.70
N HIS A 191 16.50 8.19 -1.18
CA HIS A 191 17.25 7.17 -0.45
C HIS A 191 18.27 6.45 -1.33
N LEU A 192 17.91 6.01 -2.54
CA LEU A 192 18.84 5.31 -3.43
C LEU A 192 20.03 6.20 -3.87
N LEU A 193 19.77 7.49 -4.13
CA LEU A 193 20.80 8.43 -4.60
C LEU A 193 21.69 8.95 -3.46
N LEU A 194 21.14 9.13 -2.26
CA LEU A 194 21.80 9.65 -1.07
C LEU A 194 21.41 8.84 0.19
N PRO A 195 21.81 7.56 0.29
CA PRO A 195 21.36 6.64 1.35
C PRO A 195 21.93 6.95 2.74
N ASP A 196 22.89 7.87 2.81
CA ASP A 196 23.47 8.33 4.07
C ASP A 196 22.74 9.57 4.63
N ASP A 197 21.92 10.22 3.79
CA ASP A 197 21.16 11.43 4.10
C ASP A 197 19.66 11.17 4.30
N PHE A 198 19.10 10.18 3.60
CA PHE A 198 17.66 9.87 3.59
C PHE A 198 17.38 8.45 4.06
N GLU A 199 16.33 8.29 4.85
CA GLU A 199 15.90 7.00 5.36
C GLU A 199 15.27 6.12 4.29
N ARG A 200 15.42 4.80 4.43
CA ARG A 200 14.75 3.77 3.61
C ARG A 200 13.27 3.65 3.95
N ILE A 201 12.57 4.77 4.07
CA ILE A 201 11.15 4.85 4.41
C ILE A 201 10.40 5.39 3.21
N GLY A 202 9.64 4.52 2.54
CA GLY A 202 8.94 4.84 1.29
C GLY A 202 7.78 5.83 1.45
N THR A 203 7.09 5.87 2.59
CA THR A 203 5.86 6.65 2.75
C THR A 203 6.00 7.77 3.78
N ASP A 204 5.38 8.92 3.50
CA ASP A 204 5.36 10.06 4.44
C ASP A 204 4.60 9.74 5.73
N SER A 205 3.62 8.82 5.67
CA SER A 205 2.93 8.32 6.85
C SER A 205 3.90 7.65 7.83
N HIS A 206 4.77 6.75 7.34
CA HIS A 206 5.76 6.08 8.20
C HIS A 206 6.78 7.07 8.73
N LYS A 207 7.24 8.00 7.88
CA LYS A 207 8.14 9.08 8.30
C LYS A 207 7.57 9.88 9.46
N LYS A 208 6.29 10.29 9.38
CA LYS A 208 5.60 11.03 10.45
C LYS A 208 5.47 10.22 11.73
N ARG A 209 5.08 8.95 11.64
CA ARG A 209 4.99 8.04 12.79
C ARG A 209 6.32 7.89 13.53
N VAL A 210 7.43 7.77 12.81
CA VAL A 210 8.77 7.77 13.42
C VAL A 210 9.02 9.07 14.19
N LEU A 211 8.73 10.23 13.59
CA LEU A 211 8.92 11.53 14.27
C LEU A 211 8.05 11.63 15.54
N GLU A 212 6.81 11.15 15.49
CA GLU A 212 5.87 11.13 16.62
C GLU A 212 6.31 10.20 17.76
N ALA A 213 6.95 9.07 17.43
CA ALA A 213 7.43 8.08 18.39
C ALA A 213 8.73 8.47 19.09
N PHE A 214 9.53 9.35 18.46
CA PHE A 214 10.81 9.80 18.98
C PHE A 214 10.88 11.33 19.18
N PRO A 215 9.92 11.94 19.89
CA PRO A 215 9.82 13.40 20.01
C PRO A 215 10.98 14.02 20.79
N GLN A 216 11.72 13.22 21.58
CA GLN A 216 12.92 13.64 22.30
C GLN A 216 14.12 13.92 21.39
N TYR A 217 14.12 13.38 20.17
CA TYR A 217 15.19 13.57 19.19
C TYR A 217 14.77 14.45 18.00
N ASP A 218 13.47 14.69 17.83
CA ASP A 218 12.93 15.52 16.75
C ASP A 218 13.06 17.02 17.08
N PRO A 219 13.81 17.81 16.28
CA PRO A 219 13.94 19.26 16.50
C PRO A 219 12.65 20.04 16.20
N ARG A 220 11.63 19.40 15.61
CA ARG A 220 10.31 19.98 15.23
C ARG A 220 10.37 21.12 14.22
N VAL A 221 11.55 21.39 13.66
CA VAL A 221 11.80 22.40 12.62
C VAL A 221 12.55 21.77 11.45
N GLY A 222 12.32 22.29 10.25
CA GLY A 222 12.89 21.76 9.01
C GLY A 222 11.97 20.77 8.29
N SER A 223 12.50 20.14 7.23
CA SER A 223 11.78 19.13 6.45
C SER A 223 11.59 17.84 7.24
N ILE A 224 10.69 16.97 6.77
CA ILE A 224 10.49 15.64 7.36
C ILE A 224 11.80 14.84 7.38
N ASP A 225 12.57 14.88 6.29
CA ASP A 225 13.81 14.11 6.16
C ASP A 225 14.95 14.67 7.01
N SER A 226 15.08 16.01 7.15
CA SER A 226 16.08 16.59 8.05
C SER A 226 15.77 16.30 9.52
N ARG A 227 14.48 16.29 9.90
CA ARG A 227 14.02 15.86 11.23
C ARG A 227 14.28 14.38 11.48
N LEU A 228 14.05 13.51 10.50
CA LEU A 228 14.37 12.09 10.60
C LEU A 228 15.86 11.84 10.81
N ARG A 229 16.73 12.61 10.15
CA ARG A 229 18.19 12.53 10.36
C ARG A 229 18.59 12.88 11.79
N ALA A 230 17.93 13.86 12.39
CA ALA A 230 18.12 14.18 13.80
C ALA A 230 17.66 13.03 14.71
N VAL A 231 16.49 12.45 14.43
CA VAL A 231 16.00 11.23 15.12
C VAL A 231 16.98 10.07 14.99
N ARG A 232 17.51 9.80 13.79
CA ARG A 232 18.54 8.77 13.58
C ARG A 232 19.78 9.01 14.43
N THR A 233 20.25 10.26 14.49
CA THR A 233 21.43 10.62 15.28
C THR A 233 21.20 10.42 16.77
N GLY A 234 20.03 10.80 17.28
CA GLY A 234 19.66 10.61 18.68
C GLY A 234 19.49 9.13 19.04
N LEU A 235 18.67 8.41 18.28
CA LEU A 235 18.40 6.99 18.48
C LEU A 235 19.65 6.13 18.29
N GLY A 236 20.54 6.48 17.35
CA GLY A 236 21.80 5.76 17.17
C GLY A 236 22.75 5.87 18.36
N LYS A 237 22.73 7.00 19.10
CA LYS A 237 23.46 7.14 20.36
C LYS A 237 22.83 6.30 21.47
N GLU A 238 21.51 6.26 21.55
CA GLU A 238 20.76 5.41 22.49
C GLU A 238 21.07 3.92 22.28
N LEU A 239 21.11 3.47 21.03
CA LEU A 239 21.39 2.08 20.65
C LEU A 239 22.89 1.72 20.65
N GLY A 240 23.78 2.71 20.79
CA GLY A 240 25.23 2.52 20.67
C GLY A 240 25.71 2.15 19.26
N ARG A 241 24.86 2.30 18.23
CA ARG A 241 25.19 1.98 16.84
C ARG A 241 24.44 2.89 15.84
N PRO A 242 25.11 3.42 14.79
CA PRO A 242 24.48 4.34 13.83
C PRO A 242 23.86 3.65 12.60
N ASP A 243 24.03 2.33 12.47
CA ASP A 243 23.74 1.49 11.31
C ASP A 243 22.49 0.61 11.51
N PHE A 244 21.48 1.14 12.20
CA PHE A 244 20.20 0.46 12.37
C PHE A 244 19.21 0.79 11.24
N ASP A 245 18.27 -0.10 10.99
CA ASP A 245 17.11 0.14 10.13
C ASP A 245 15.85 0.42 10.97
N PHE A 246 15.04 1.42 10.62
CA PHE A 246 13.81 1.73 11.35
C PHE A 246 12.80 0.57 11.33
N TYR A 247 12.90 -0.34 10.36
CA TYR A 247 12.08 -1.55 10.28
C TYR A 247 12.65 -2.74 11.05
N GLU A 248 13.79 -2.62 11.74
CA GLU A 248 14.23 -3.65 12.69
C GLU A 248 13.14 -3.88 13.76
N PRO A 249 12.79 -5.12 14.12
CA PRO A 249 11.64 -5.41 14.97
C PRO A 249 11.59 -4.60 16.28
N MET A 250 12.74 -4.42 16.95
CA MET A 250 12.84 -3.66 18.21
C MET A 250 12.62 -2.15 18.05
N ILE A 251 12.84 -1.61 16.86
CA ILE A 251 12.67 -0.18 16.56
C ILE A 251 11.28 0.03 15.95
N LYS A 252 10.89 -0.82 15.01
CA LYS A 252 9.57 -0.82 14.36
C LYS A 252 8.45 -0.84 15.39
N SER A 253 8.55 -1.68 16.41
CA SER A 253 7.53 -1.76 17.48
C SER A 253 7.34 -0.47 18.29
N ARG A 254 8.28 0.48 18.22
CA ARG A 254 8.21 1.76 18.93
C ARG A 254 7.45 2.83 18.14
N TRP A 255 7.40 2.73 16.81
CA TRP A 255 6.81 3.76 15.95
C TRP A 255 5.73 3.27 15.00
N ALA A 256 5.76 1.99 14.62
CA ALA A 256 4.68 1.39 13.89
C ALA A 256 3.52 1.13 14.87
N PRO A 257 2.26 1.36 14.45
CA PRO A 257 1.13 0.82 15.18
C PRO A 257 1.32 -0.70 15.29
N ALA A 258 0.74 -1.32 16.31
CA ALA A 258 0.85 -2.77 16.58
C ALA A 258 0.36 -3.68 15.41
N ILE A 259 -0.01 -3.10 14.28
CA ILE A 259 -0.73 -3.68 13.15
C ILE A 259 0.19 -3.99 11.94
N GLU A 260 1.43 -3.49 11.87
CA GLU A 260 2.31 -3.80 10.72
C GLU A 260 3.20 -5.03 11.00
N GLY A 261 2.69 -6.20 10.60
CA GLY A 261 3.35 -7.49 10.67
C GLY A 261 4.83 -7.46 10.28
N ASP A 262 5.66 -7.83 11.25
CA ASP A 262 6.72 -8.84 11.12
C ASP A 262 7.18 -9.17 12.54
N SER A 263 6.67 -10.27 13.11
CA SER A 263 7.09 -10.76 14.43
C SER A 263 7.34 -12.27 14.35
N SER A 264 8.60 -12.62 14.10
CA SER A 264 9.13 -13.90 14.56
C SER A 264 9.22 -13.87 16.09
N ASP A 265 8.58 -14.85 16.73
CA ASP A 265 8.62 -15.20 18.16
C ASP A 265 7.89 -14.29 19.17
N SER A 266 6.58 -14.11 18.94
CA SER A 266 5.60 -14.11 20.04
C SER A 266 4.27 -14.71 19.53
N ASP A 267 3.65 -15.57 20.34
CA ASP A 267 2.35 -16.24 20.12
C ASP A 267 1.38 -15.42 19.22
N PRO A 268 0.99 -15.89 18.03
CA PRO A 268 0.40 -15.05 16.99
C PRO A 268 -0.94 -14.43 17.39
N MET A 269 -1.12 -13.15 17.08
CA MET A 269 -2.45 -12.50 17.10
C MET A 269 -3.38 -13.23 16.13
N ARG A 270 -4.59 -13.51 16.60
CA ARG A 270 -5.60 -14.24 15.81
C ARG A 270 -6.17 -13.32 14.74
N ARG A 271 -6.27 -13.81 13.50
CA ARG A 271 -6.98 -13.06 12.45
C ARG A 271 -8.48 -13.15 12.66
N VAL A 272 -9.19 -12.16 12.12
CA VAL A 272 -10.65 -12.16 12.08
C VAL A 272 -11.11 -12.31 10.65
N TRP A 273 -12.04 -13.23 10.43
CA TRP A 273 -12.66 -13.51 9.14
C TRP A 273 -14.14 -13.16 9.19
N ILE A 274 -14.69 -12.71 8.06
CA ILE A 274 -16.13 -12.48 7.90
C ILE A 274 -16.68 -13.54 6.95
N GLU A 275 -17.51 -14.44 7.49
CA GLU A 275 -18.32 -15.36 6.69
C GLU A 275 -19.62 -14.67 6.29
N LYS A 276 -19.89 -14.58 4.99
CA LYS A 276 -21.20 -14.17 4.47
C LYS A 276 -21.98 -15.37 3.97
N THR A 277 -23.12 -15.65 4.58
CA THR A 277 -23.91 -16.85 4.26
C THR A 277 -25.41 -16.64 4.44
N LEU A 278 -26.21 -17.36 3.64
CA LEU A 278 -27.66 -17.43 3.81
C LEU A 278 -27.97 -18.65 4.68
N VAL A 279 -28.70 -18.44 5.77
CA VAL A 279 -29.02 -19.47 6.77
C VAL A 279 -30.50 -19.77 6.77
N SER A 280 -31.35 -18.75 6.65
CA SER A 280 -32.80 -18.94 6.63
C SER A 280 -33.22 -19.83 5.46
N GLY A 281 -33.97 -20.91 5.77
CA GLY A 281 -34.42 -21.88 4.76
C GLY A 281 -33.33 -22.82 4.23
N ARG A 282 -32.14 -22.86 4.85
CA ARG A 282 -31.03 -23.74 4.48
C ARG A 282 -30.78 -24.78 5.58
N PRO A 283 -31.39 -25.99 5.52
CA PRO A 283 -31.21 -27.02 6.54
C PRO A 283 -29.74 -27.38 6.78
N ASP A 284 -28.91 -27.32 5.73
CA ASP A 284 -27.46 -27.54 5.77
C ASP A 284 -26.70 -26.48 6.58
N ARG A 285 -27.26 -25.28 6.71
CA ARG A 285 -26.69 -24.17 7.50
C ARG A 285 -27.36 -24.01 8.86
N MET A 286 -28.57 -24.55 9.05
CA MET A 286 -29.30 -24.50 10.32
C MET A 286 -28.95 -25.66 11.25
N HIS A 287 -28.64 -26.84 10.71
CA HIS A 287 -28.50 -28.07 11.49
C HIS A 287 -27.34 -28.96 11.03
N GLY A 288 -26.89 -29.86 11.91
CA GLY A 288 -25.84 -30.84 11.62
C GLY A 288 -24.42 -30.28 11.64
N GLU A 289 -23.46 -31.10 11.19
CA GLU A 289 -22.01 -30.84 11.27
C GLU A 289 -21.50 -29.73 10.32
N HIS A 290 -22.39 -29.20 9.47
CA HIS A 290 -22.11 -28.15 8.48
C HIS A 290 -22.86 -26.84 8.77
N ALA A 291 -23.59 -26.80 9.90
CA ALA A 291 -24.34 -25.64 10.33
C ALA A 291 -23.44 -24.42 10.58
N LEU A 292 -24.06 -23.24 10.59
CA LEU A 292 -23.41 -21.99 10.99
C LEU A 292 -22.71 -22.16 12.35
N GLY A 293 -21.46 -21.71 12.42
CA GLY A 293 -20.62 -21.84 13.62
C GLY A 293 -20.16 -23.25 13.97
N LYS A 294 -20.47 -24.27 13.14
CA LYS A 294 -19.89 -25.62 13.22
C LYS A 294 -18.84 -25.85 12.15
N ALA A 295 -19.04 -25.35 10.93
CA ALA A 295 -18.03 -25.42 9.89
C ALA A 295 -18.16 -24.29 8.86
N LEU A 296 -17.01 -23.80 8.38
CA LEU A 296 -16.95 -23.13 7.08
C LEU A 296 -16.84 -24.19 6.01
N TRP A 297 -17.53 -24.00 4.88
CA TRP A 297 -17.33 -24.88 3.74
C TRP A 297 -17.72 -24.18 2.45
N SER A 298 -16.94 -24.43 1.40
CA SER A 298 -17.09 -23.82 0.08
C SER A 298 -16.52 -24.73 -1.01
N PRO A 299 -16.81 -24.49 -2.30
CA PRO A 299 -16.14 -25.16 -3.41
C PRO A 299 -14.65 -24.79 -3.47
N GLN A 300 -13.82 -25.61 -4.10
CA GLN A 300 -12.43 -25.21 -4.39
C GLN A 300 -12.32 -24.20 -5.54
N ARG A 301 -13.30 -24.23 -6.45
CA ARG A 301 -13.35 -23.38 -7.65
C ARG A 301 -14.76 -22.86 -7.85
N SER A 302 -14.89 -21.64 -8.38
CA SER A 302 -16.18 -21.14 -8.84
C SER A 302 -16.70 -21.94 -10.05
N ARG A 303 -17.96 -21.75 -10.44
CA ARG A 303 -18.51 -22.33 -11.69
C ARG A 303 -17.71 -21.95 -12.93
N GLY A 304 -17.06 -20.78 -12.93
CA GLY A 304 -16.16 -20.31 -14.00
C GLY A 304 -14.71 -20.76 -13.84
N ASN A 305 -14.44 -21.75 -12.97
CA ASN A 305 -13.12 -22.28 -12.65
C ASN A 305 -12.13 -21.28 -12.00
N ALA A 306 -12.64 -20.15 -11.50
CA ALA A 306 -11.84 -19.14 -10.83
C ALA A 306 -11.61 -19.50 -9.36
N ASP A 307 -10.43 -19.19 -8.85
CA ASP A 307 -10.01 -19.50 -7.47
C ASP A 307 -10.39 -18.36 -6.51
N ILE A 308 -11.71 -18.17 -6.34
CA ILE A 308 -12.27 -17.10 -5.50
C ILE A 308 -12.40 -17.51 -4.02
N TYR A 309 -12.24 -18.80 -3.71
CA TYR A 309 -12.33 -19.37 -2.36
C TYR A 309 -10.95 -19.60 -1.73
N ARG A 310 -9.89 -19.02 -2.31
CA ARG A 310 -8.51 -19.19 -1.85
C ARG A 310 -8.29 -18.88 -0.38
N THR A 311 -9.07 -17.95 0.17
CA THR A 311 -9.03 -17.54 1.59
C THR A 311 -9.30 -18.69 2.55
N MET A 312 -10.03 -19.74 2.12
CA MET A 312 -10.21 -20.95 2.92
C MET A 312 -8.88 -21.61 3.29
N ARG A 313 -7.86 -21.52 2.42
CA ARG A 313 -6.53 -22.08 2.67
C ARG A 313 -5.66 -21.20 3.55
N GLU A 314 -6.07 -19.95 3.74
CA GLU A 314 -5.32 -18.95 4.51
C GLU A 314 -5.74 -18.94 5.98
N VAL A 315 -6.91 -19.51 6.32
CA VAL A 315 -7.43 -19.59 7.69
C VAL A 315 -6.57 -20.50 8.57
N GLU A 316 -6.23 -20.05 9.77
CA GLU A 316 -5.41 -20.79 10.73
C GLU A 316 -6.17 -21.18 12.00
N LEU A 317 -5.64 -22.18 12.70
CA LEU A 317 -6.18 -22.66 13.97
C LEU A 317 -6.21 -21.50 14.99
N GLY A 318 -7.38 -21.28 15.59
CA GLY A 318 -7.57 -20.22 16.59
C GLY A 318 -8.02 -18.88 16.01
N ASP A 319 -8.02 -18.69 14.69
CA ASP A 319 -8.63 -17.51 14.06
C ASP A 319 -10.11 -17.37 14.45
N VAL A 320 -10.63 -16.14 14.41
CA VAL A 320 -12.01 -15.81 14.76
C VAL A 320 -12.84 -15.59 13.50
N VAL A 321 -14.09 -16.04 13.52
CA VAL A 321 -15.04 -15.88 12.40
C VAL A 321 -16.28 -15.12 12.87
N LEU A 322 -16.52 -13.95 12.28
CA LEU A 322 -17.76 -13.19 12.39
C LEU A 322 -18.75 -13.65 11.31
N HIS A 323 -19.96 -14.03 11.71
CA HIS A 323 -20.98 -14.57 10.82
C HIS A 323 -21.99 -13.50 10.41
N LEU A 324 -21.90 -13.02 9.18
CA LEU A 324 -22.86 -12.11 8.53
C LEU A 324 -23.93 -12.95 7.82
N THR A 325 -25.11 -13.05 8.43
CA THR A 325 -26.16 -13.97 7.96
C THR A 325 -27.31 -13.25 7.25
N ASP A 326 -27.87 -13.90 6.24
CA ASP A 326 -29.09 -13.50 5.53
C ASP A 326 -29.04 -12.09 4.93
N ASN A 327 -27.82 -11.55 4.75
CA ASN A 327 -27.54 -10.17 4.36
C ASN A 327 -28.12 -9.10 5.31
N ASP A 328 -28.47 -9.47 6.55
CA ASP A 328 -29.14 -8.58 7.51
C ASP A 328 -28.16 -8.00 8.54
N GLY A 329 -27.28 -8.82 9.10
CA GLY A 329 -26.37 -8.40 10.17
C GLY A 329 -25.45 -9.50 10.65
N PHE A 330 -24.51 -9.15 11.53
CA PHE A 330 -23.70 -10.15 12.23
C PHE A 330 -24.53 -10.77 13.34
N THR A 331 -24.61 -12.09 13.36
CA THR A 331 -25.49 -12.84 14.27
C THR A 331 -24.75 -13.80 15.19
N ALA A 332 -23.51 -14.16 14.86
CA ALA A 332 -22.70 -15.04 15.68
C ALA A 332 -21.19 -14.82 15.48
N VAL A 333 -20.40 -15.35 16.42
CA VAL A 333 -18.93 -15.39 16.39
C VAL A 333 -18.47 -16.80 16.72
N SER A 334 -17.48 -17.33 16.00
CA SER A 334 -16.88 -18.65 16.25
C SER A 334 -15.35 -18.62 16.22
N GLU A 335 -14.73 -19.68 16.72
CA GLU A 335 -13.28 -19.90 16.64
C GLU A 335 -12.97 -21.05 15.68
N VAL A 336 -11.90 -20.92 14.89
CA VAL A 336 -11.40 -21.97 14.01
C VAL A 336 -10.77 -23.09 14.83
N ALA A 337 -11.21 -24.32 14.56
CA ALA A 337 -10.84 -25.52 15.30
C ALA A 337 -9.94 -26.50 14.52
N GLY A 338 -9.64 -26.22 13.25
CA GLY A 338 -8.80 -27.07 12.41
C GLY A 338 -8.38 -26.38 11.12
N GLN A 339 -7.45 -26.99 10.40
CA GLN A 339 -7.05 -26.55 9.05
C GLN A 339 -8.12 -26.92 8.02
N ALA A 340 -8.03 -26.34 6.82
CA ALA A 340 -8.91 -26.68 5.71
C ALA A 340 -8.69 -28.14 5.25
N ASP A 341 -9.76 -28.93 5.32
CA ASP A 341 -9.87 -30.22 4.65
C ASP A 341 -10.21 -29.98 3.18
N ASP A 342 -9.22 -30.23 2.30
CA ASP A 342 -9.32 -30.11 0.85
C ASP A 342 -9.75 -31.41 0.16
N THR A 343 -10.01 -32.47 0.93
CA THR A 343 -10.60 -33.72 0.43
C THR A 343 -12.13 -33.73 0.56
N PHE A 344 -12.69 -32.70 1.22
CA PHE A 344 -14.11 -32.55 1.44
C PHE A 344 -14.90 -32.48 0.13
N MET A 345 -15.98 -33.24 0.07
CA MET A 345 -16.98 -33.14 -0.99
C MET A 345 -18.18 -32.36 -0.47
N GLY A 346 -18.61 -31.35 -1.22
CA GLY A 346 -19.69 -30.48 -0.79
C GLY A 346 -20.99 -31.23 -0.49
N VAL A 347 -21.78 -30.69 0.44
CA VAL A 347 -22.94 -31.37 1.04
C VAL A 347 -23.99 -31.71 -0.03
N PRO A 348 -24.37 -33.00 -0.18
CA PRO A 348 -25.38 -33.41 -1.16
C PRO A 348 -26.70 -32.64 -1.00
N GLY A 349 -27.33 -32.28 -2.12
CA GLY A 349 -28.59 -31.54 -2.12
C GLY A 349 -28.46 -30.02 -1.94
N THR A 350 -27.24 -29.49 -1.83
CA THR A 350 -26.96 -28.05 -1.77
C THR A 350 -26.43 -27.52 -3.12
N GLU A 351 -26.38 -26.19 -3.27
CA GLU A 351 -25.80 -25.54 -4.47
C GLU A 351 -24.32 -25.86 -4.70
N TRP A 352 -23.64 -26.34 -3.66
CA TRP A 352 -22.23 -26.74 -3.69
C TRP A 352 -22.05 -28.24 -3.51
N GLY A 353 -23.12 -29.03 -3.65
CA GLY A 353 -23.09 -30.47 -3.40
C GLY A 353 -22.28 -31.28 -4.41
N ASN A 354 -21.70 -32.39 -3.93
CA ASN A 354 -21.04 -33.41 -4.75
C ASN A 354 -19.89 -32.90 -5.64
N GLN A 355 -19.22 -31.82 -5.25
CA GLN A 355 -18.02 -31.30 -5.93
C GLN A 355 -16.89 -31.07 -4.92
N PRO A 356 -15.62 -31.04 -5.38
CA PRO A 356 -14.49 -30.76 -4.51
C PRO A 356 -14.65 -29.43 -3.78
N GLY A 357 -14.47 -29.46 -2.47
CA GLY A 357 -14.63 -28.33 -1.58
C GLY A 357 -13.51 -28.22 -0.56
N TYR A 358 -13.58 -27.14 0.21
CA TYR A 358 -12.88 -26.98 1.47
C TYR A 358 -13.89 -27.11 2.60
N ARG A 359 -13.50 -27.73 3.71
CA ARG A 359 -14.23 -27.66 4.99
C ARG A 359 -13.27 -27.31 6.10
N ILE A 360 -13.66 -26.36 6.95
CA ILE A 360 -12.90 -25.94 8.13
C ILE A 360 -13.82 -26.12 9.34
N GLN A 361 -13.37 -26.90 10.32
CA GLN A 361 -14.13 -27.08 11.56
C GLN A 361 -14.08 -25.80 12.40
N LEU A 362 -15.23 -25.41 12.95
CA LEU A 362 -15.37 -24.33 13.92
C LEU A 362 -15.79 -24.88 15.30
N LYS A 363 -15.50 -24.10 16.34
CA LYS A 363 -15.88 -24.36 17.74
C LYS A 363 -16.27 -23.05 18.43
N ASN A 364 -16.76 -23.16 19.67
CA ASN A 364 -17.05 -22.01 20.54
C ASN A 364 -17.98 -20.97 19.89
N CYS A 365 -18.95 -21.40 19.06
CA CYS A 365 -19.91 -20.48 18.45
C CYS A 365 -20.79 -19.81 19.51
N GLN A 366 -20.83 -18.48 19.48
CA GLN A 366 -21.63 -17.63 20.36
C GLN A 366 -22.56 -16.76 19.52
N ASN A 367 -23.84 -16.73 19.87
CA ASN A 367 -24.80 -15.83 19.23
C ASN A 367 -24.64 -14.40 19.77
N LEU A 368 -24.75 -13.43 18.87
CA LEU A 368 -24.80 -12.02 19.21
C LEU A 368 -26.21 -11.63 19.64
N GLU A 369 -26.33 -11.13 20.86
CA GLU A 369 -27.59 -10.69 21.46
C GLU A 369 -27.44 -9.24 21.98
N PRO A 370 -28.12 -8.24 21.37
CA PRO A 370 -28.85 -8.34 20.09
C PRO A 370 -27.90 -8.62 18.91
N PRO A 371 -28.39 -9.02 17.72
CA PRO A 371 -27.55 -9.10 16.52
C PRO A 371 -27.12 -7.70 16.04
N LEU A 372 -25.92 -7.61 15.46
CA LEU A 372 -25.39 -6.37 14.89
C LEU A 372 -25.94 -6.17 13.47
N ASN A 373 -27.09 -5.52 13.38
CA ASN A 373 -27.76 -5.25 12.11
C ASN A 373 -26.99 -4.25 11.23
N ARG A 374 -27.08 -4.42 9.91
CA ARG A 374 -26.53 -3.48 8.92
C ARG A 374 -27.00 -2.05 9.11
N SER A 375 -28.25 -1.87 9.55
CA SER A 375 -28.80 -0.55 9.85
C SER A 375 -28.03 0.19 10.96
N VAL A 376 -27.27 -0.53 11.79
CA VAL A 376 -26.42 0.05 12.84
C VAL A 376 -25.06 0.44 12.25
N PHE A 377 -24.29 -0.52 11.72
CA PHE A 377 -22.92 -0.25 11.29
C PHE A 377 -22.81 0.50 9.95
N PHE A 378 -23.86 0.54 9.12
CA PHE A 378 -23.93 1.43 7.96
C PHE A 378 -24.61 2.78 8.24
N ALA A 379 -24.97 3.06 9.49
CA ALA A 379 -25.39 4.40 9.92
C ALA A 379 -24.21 5.21 10.47
N SER A 380 -24.37 6.52 10.52
CA SER A 380 -23.39 7.42 11.16
C SER A 380 -23.34 7.16 12.67
N PRO A 381 -22.15 7.19 13.31
CA PRO A 381 -20.85 7.59 12.77
C PRO A 381 -20.04 6.46 12.10
N PHE A 382 -20.50 5.22 12.18
CA PHE A 382 -19.73 4.05 11.72
C PHE A 382 -19.59 4.00 10.21
N LYS A 383 -20.60 4.49 9.47
CA LYS A 383 -20.55 4.62 8.02
C LYS A 383 -19.32 5.38 7.55
N GLU A 384 -19.04 6.54 8.13
CA GLU A 384 -17.90 7.38 7.73
C GLU A 384 -16.56 6.65 8.01
N GLN A 385 -16.48 5.94 9.13
CA GLN A 385 -15.31 5.14 9.50
C GLN A 385 -15.12 3.93 8.56
N LEU A 386 -16.20 3.25 8.17
CA LEU A 386 -16.16 2.15 7.21
C LEU A 386 -15.69 2.64 5.83
N LEU A 387 -16.10 3.83 5.40
CA LEU A 387 -15.62 4.43 4.15
C LEU A 387 -14.14 4.81 4.21
N ALA A 388 -13.68 5.34 5.35
CA ALA A 388 -12.26 5.59 5.57
C ALA A 388 -11.45 4.29 5.56
N CYS A 389 -11.93 3.25 6.26
CA CYS A 389 -11.31 1.93 6.26
C CYS A 389 -11.23 1.33 4.85
N LEU A 390 -12.24 1.55 4.00
CA LEU A 390 -12.23 1.11 2.60
C LEU A 390 -11.22 1.88 1.76
N ALA A 391 -10.98 3.16 2.06
CA ALA A 391 -10.00 3.99 1.36
C ALA A 391 -8.55 3.68 1.73
N GLU A 392 -8.33 3.12 2.93
CA GLU A 392 -7.00 2.83 3.47
C GLU A 392 -6.54 1.38 3.26
N THR A 393 -7.45 0.45 2.94
CA THR A 393 -7.12 -0.97 2.75
C THR A 393 -7.04 -1.38 1.29
N ASP A 394 -6.03 -2.18 0.95
CA ASP A 394 -5.93 -2.86 -0.34
C ASP A 394 -6.75 -4.18 -0.38
N ALA A 395 -7.32 -4.61 0.76
CA ALA A 395 -8.07 -5.85 0.88
C ALA A 395 -9.50 -5.72 0.31
N LYS A 396 -9.99 -6.79 -0.34
CA LYS A 396 -11.40 -6.87 -0.74
C LYS A 396 -12.28 -7.13 0.48
N LEU A 397 -12.87 -6.07 1.02
CA LEU A 397 -13.79 -6.16 2.15
C LEU A 397 -15.17 -6.71 1.73
N PHE A 398 -15.99 -7.04 2.72
CA PHE A 398 -17.34 -7.56 2.50
C PHE A 398 -18.35 -6.49 2.01
N TYR A 399 -17.98 -5.21 1.99
CA TYR A 399 -18.82 -4.07 1.61
C TYR A 399 -18.14 -3.12 0.61
N SER A 400 -18.94 -2.28 -0.07
CA SER A 400 -18.49 -1.27 -1.05
C SER A 400 -18.69 0.17 -0.56
N SER A 401 -18.28 1.14 -1.40
CA SER A 401 -18.37 2.58 -1.14
C SER A 401 -19.81 3.12 -1.07
N GLU A 402 -20.75 2.42 -1.69
CA GLU A 402 -22.18 2.58 -1.39
C GLU A 402 -22.45 1.52 -0.32
N PRO A 403 -22.74 1.83 0.95
CA PRO A 403 -22.72 0.91 2.09
C PRO A 403 -23.62 -0.33 1.91
N ALA A 404 -23.12 -1.26 1.12
CA ALA A 404 -23.82 -2.38 0.53
C ALA A 404 -22.83 -3.53 0.46
N LEU A 405 -23.37 -4.74 0.56
CA LEU A 405 -22.56 -5.94 0.60
C LEU A 405 -22.01 -6.26 -0.79
N ASN A 406 -20.71 -6.52 -0.88
CA ASN A 406 -20.08 -6.98 -2.10
C ASN A 406 -20.61 -8.35 -2.51
N GLN A 407 -20.87 -8.55 -3.80
CA GLN A 407 -21.30 -9.84 -4.35
C GLN A 407 -20.11 -10.78 -4.58
N GLY A 408 -20.34 -12.09 -4.47
CA GLY A 408 -19.36 -13.11 -4.87
C GLY A 408 -18.20 -13.38 -3.90
N ALA A 409 -18.22 -12.83 -2.68
CA ALA A 409 -17.27 -13.16 -1.63
C ALA A 409 -17.97 -13.94 -0.50
N TYR A 410 -17.51 -15.17 -0.22
CA TYR A 410 -18.00 -16.01 0.87
C TYR A 410 -17.26 -15.75 2.18
N LEU A 411 -15.92 -15.67 2.12
CA LEU A 411 -15.05 -15.47 3.27
C LEU A 411 -14.01 -14.40 2.95
N THR A 412 -13.95 -13.35 3.77
CA THR A 412 -13.00 -12.24 3.63
C THR A 412 -12.30 -11.98 4.96
N GLU A 413 -11.00 -11.70 4.92
CA GLU A 413 -10.27 -11.23 6.10
C GLU A 413 -10.77 -9.83 6.51
N ALA A 414 -10.97 -9.62 7.81
CA ALA A 414 -11.32 -8.34 8.39
C ALA A 414 -10.06 -7.68 8.97
N PRO A 415 -9.60 -6.54 8.41
CA PRO A 415 -8.45 -5.84 8.98
C PRO A 415 -8.79 -5.30 10.38
N PRO A 416 -7.80 -5.11 11.28
CA PRO A 416 -8.04 -4.65 12.66
C PRO A 416 -8.87 -3.38 12.76
N ALA A 417 -8.68 -2.41 11.86
CA ALA A 417 -9.49 -1.20 11.80
C ALA A 417 -10.99 -1.50 11.59
N LEU A 418 -11.32 -2.45 10.71
CA LEU A 418 -12.70 -2.89 10.49
C LEU A 418 -13.26 -3.59 11.74
N VAL A 419 -12.47 -4.46 12.37
CA VAL A 419 -12.86 -5.15 13.61
C VAL A 419 -13.16 -4.13 14.70
N SER A 420 -12.34 -3.09 14.86
CA SER A 420 -12.56 -2.02 15.83
C SER A 420 -13.84 -1.24 15.55
N ILE A 421 -14.15 -0.93 14.28
CA ILE A 421 -15.39 -0.22 13.92
C ILE A 421 -16.62 -1.08 14.25
N LEU A 422 -16.58 -2.37 13.90
CA LEU A 422 -17.66 -3.30 14.22
C LEU A 422 -17.81 -3.52 15.73
N ASN A 423 -16.70 -3.56 16.47
CA ASN A 423 -16.72 -3.63 17.93
C ASN A 423 -17.40 -2.41 18.55
N ALA A 424 -17.02 -1.20 18.12
CA ALA A 424 -17.65 0.03 18.58
C ALA A 424 -19.14 0.09 18.23
N ALA A 425 -19.51 -0.34 17.02
CA ALA A 425 -20.89 -0.43 16.59
C ALA A 425 -21.70 -1.40 17.46
N TYR A 426 -21.13 -2.56 17.78
CA TYR A 426 -21.76 -3.53 18.67
C TYR A 426 -21.91 -3.02 20.09
N HIS A 427 -20.85 -2.46 20.65
CA HIS A 427 -20.86 -1.91 22.00
C HIS A 427 -21.90 -0.80 22.15
N SER A 428 -22.18 -0.03 21.10
CA SER A 428 -23.22 1.01 21.12
C SER A 428 -24.65 0.48 21.33
N ILE A 429 -24.92 -0.79 20.96
CA ILE A 429 -26.24 -1.41 21.07
C ILE A 429 -26.33 -2.49 22.15
N ALA A 430 -25.22 -3.14 22.48
CA ALA A 430 -25.16 -4.29 23.38
C ALA A 430 -24.48 -3.98 24.73
N ASN A 431 -23.79 -2.82 24.83
CA ASN A 431 -23.00 -2.42 26.00
C ASN A 431 -22.00 -3.49 26.48
N ARG A 432 -21.38 -4.16 25.51
CA ARG A 432 -20.33 -5.18 25.65
C ARG A 432 -19.54 -5.28 24.34
N ASP A 433 -18.35 -5.86 24.36
CA ASP A 433 -17.54 -5.98 23.15
C ASP A 433 -18.05 -7.10 22.24
N LEU A 434 -17.87 -6.91 20.92
CA LEU A 434 -18.28 -7.84 19.88
C LEU A 434 -17.56 -9.19 20.00
N LEU A 435 -16.32 -9.15 20.48
CA LEU A 435 -15.43 -10.30 20.59
C LEU A 435 -15.17 -10.70 22.05
N ASP A 436 -16.06 -10.31 22.97
CA ASP A 436 -15.98 -10.72 24.38
C ASP A 436 -15.89 -12.26 24.49
N GLY A 437 -14.85 -12.75 25.17
CA GLY A 437 -14.57 -14.19 25.30
C GLY A 437 -13.70 -14.79 24.18
N PHE A 438 -13.20 -13.97 23.26
CA PHE A 438 -12.19 -14.36 22.27
C PHE A 438 -10.91 -13.53 22.48
N ASP A 439 -9.96 -14.08 23.26
CA ASP A 439 -8.69 -13.40 23.58
C ASP A 439 -7.78 -13.21 22.35
N ARG A 440 -6.87 -12.24 22.42
CA ARG A 440 -5.74 -12.04 21.47
C ARG A 440 -6.14 -11.71 20.02
N VAL A 441 -7.24 -10.97 19.86
CA VAL A 441 -7.57 -10.28 18.61
C VAL A 441 -7.09 -8.82 18.72
N ASP A 442 -6.47 -8.30 17.66
CA ASP A 442 -6.10 -6.89 17.63
C ASP A 442 -7.34 -6.00 17.42
N ILE A 443 -7.78 -5.36 18.51
CA ILE A 443 -8.80 -4.30 18.49
C ILE A 443 -8.08 -2.96 18.72
N SER A 444 -7.02 -2.71 17.97
CA SER A 444 -6.38 -1.40 17.92
C SER A 444 -7.41 -0.36 17.49
N LEU A 445 -7.76 0.56 18.38
CA LEU A 445 -8.62 1.70 18.07
C LEU A 445 -7.93 2.57 17.01
N PRO A 446 -8.42 2.67 15.76
CA PRO A 446 -8.15 3.89 15.03
C PRO A 446 -8.81 4.99 15.85
N MET A 447 -8.05 6.02 16.24
CA MET A 447 -8.71 7.23 16.74
C MET A 447 -9.74 7.63 15.67
N PRO A 448 -11.02 7.85 16.05
CA PRO A 448 -11.96 8.35 15.08
C PRO A 448 -11.37 9.63 14.49
N PRO A 449 -11.47 9.87 13.17
CA PRO A 449 -11.28 11.23 12.68
C PRO A 449 -12.16 12.14 13.54
N PRO A 450 -11.67 13.33 13.96
CA PRO A 450 -12.45 14.20 14.81
C PRO A 450 -13.83 14.35 14.17
N VAL A 451 -14.87 14.04 14.95
CA VAL A 451 -16.25 14.31 14.55
C VAL A 451 -16.30 15.82 14.32
N VAL A 452 -16.22 16.24 13.05
CA VAL A 452 -16.39 17.65 12.70
C VAL A 452 -17.86 17.95 12.99
N THR A 453 -18.09 18.55 14.15
CA THR A 453 -19.42 18.98 14.53
C THR A 453 -19.84 20.15 13.63
N ALA A 454 -21.14 20.43 13.54
CA ALA A 454 -21.61 21.65 12.87
C ALA A 454 -20.95 22.92 13.46
N ALA A 455 -20.53 22.87 14.73
CA ALA A 455 -19.81 23.95 15.38
C ALA A 455 -18.36 24.08 14.87
N ASP A 456 -17.67 22.96 14.60
CA ASP A 456 -16.30 22.97 14.05
C ASP A 456 -16.27 23.50 12.61
N PHE A 457 -17.30 23.18 11.81
CA PHE A 457 -17.46 23.75 10.47
C PHE A 457 -17.74 25.26 10.52
N ALA A 458 -18.62 25.70 11.43
CA ALA A 458 -18.92 27.12 11.62
C ALA A 458 -17.67 27.92 12.07
N ALA A 459 -16.84 27.34 12.94
CA ALA A 459 -15.58 27.94 13.37
C ALA A 459 -14.57 28.04 12.21
N ALA A 460 -14.43 26.99 11.40
CA ALA A 460 -13.58 27.00 10.21
C ALA A 460 -14.04 28.05 9.17
N CYS A 461 -15.35 28.19 8.95
CA CYS A 461 -15.91 29.25 8.11
C CYS A 461 -15.60 30.65 8.68
N GLN A 462 -15.70 30.85 10.00
CA GLN A 462 -15.35 32.13 10.62
C GLN A 462 -13.87 32.47 10.49
N ASP A 463 -12.98 31.49 10.67
CA ASP A 463 -11.53 31.68 10.52
C ASP A 463 -11.17 32.00 9.07
N PHE A 464 -11.80 31.31 8.11
CA PHE A 464 -11.63 31.56 6.68
C PHE A 464 -12.13 32.96 6.29
N THR A 465 -13.32 33.36 6.73
CA THR A 465 -13.86 34.71 6.49
C THR A 465 -12.99 35.79 7.13
N SER A 466 -12.48 35.55 8.35
CA SER A 466 -11.56 36.46 9.03
C SER A 466 -10.22 36.61 8.31
N ALA A 467 -9.69 35.52 7.75
CA ALA A 467 -8.47 35.53 6.95
C ALA A 467 -8.66 36.32 5.64
N LEU A 468 -9.80 36.14 4.95
CA LEU A 468 -10.14 36.86 3.73
C LEU A 468 -10.29 38.38 3.96
N GLN A 469 -10.95 38.77 5.06
CA GLN A 469 -11.07 40.18 5.45
C GLN A 469 -9.71 40.82 5.76
N LYS A 470 -8.80 40.09 6.43
CA LYS A 470 -7.42 40.56 6.68
C LYS A 470 -6.61 40.74 5.39
N CYS A 471 -6.95 40.02 4.33
CA CYS A 471 -6.35 40.16 3.00
C CYS A 471 -7.01 41.27 2.14
N GLY A 472 -7.96 42.04 2.68
CA GLY A 472 -8.60 43.16 1.98
C GLY A 472 -9.64 42.73 0.93
N LEU A 473 -10.07 41.46 0.94
CA LEU A 473 -11.13 40.95 0.09
C LEU A 473 -12.47 41.08 0.83
N SER A 474 -13.36 41.97 0.35
CA SER A 474 -14.75 42.03 0.82
C SER A 474 -15.68 41.39 -0.20
N PHE A 475 -16.49 40.42 0.23
CA PHE A 475 -17.57 39.88 -0.58
C PHE A 475 -18.79 40.81 -0.53
N GLY A 476 -19.56 40.87 -1.62
CA GLY A 476 -20.79 41.66 -1.70
C GLY A 476 -21.87 41.19 -0.71
N SER A 477 -22.97 41.95 -0.62
CA SER A 477 -24.03 41.88 0.40
C SER A 477 -24.85 40.57 0.47
N ARG A 478 -24.40 39.47 -0.15
CA ARG A 478 -25.03 38.14 -0.15
C ARG A 478 -24.14 37.01 0.39
N HIS A 479 -23.05 37.35 1.10
CA HIS A 479 -22.14 36.37 1.70
C HIS A 479 -22.83 35.38 2.66
N ASP A 480 -23.85 35.85 3.41
CA ASP A 480 -24.50 35.01 4.42
C ASP A 480 -25.31 33.83 3.83
N ASP A 481 -25.60 33.88 2.52
CA ASP A 481 -26.29 32.81 1.80
C ASP A 481 -25.36 31.65 1.42
N LEU A 482 -24.03 31.86 1.42
CA LEU A 482 -23.03 30.84 1.06
C LEU A 482 -22.66 29.92 2.24
N VAL A 483 -22.97 30.31 3.47
CA VAL A 483 -22.61 29.58 4.70
C VAL A 483 -23.74 28.64 5.17
N ARG A 484 -24.91 28.65 4.51
CA ARG A 484 -26.11 27.89 4.91
C ARG A 484 -26.59 26.80 3.92
N SER A 485 -25.88 26.58 2.82
CA SER A 485 -26.09 25.46 1.89
C SER A 485 -25.00 24.43 2.03
#